data_AF-A0A432SRU9-F1
#
_entry.id   AF-A0A432SRU9-F1
#
_cell.length_a   1.000
_cell.length_b   1.000
_cell.length_c   1.000
_cell.angle_alpha   90.00
_cell.angle_beta   90.00
_cell.angle_gamma   90.00
#
_symmetry.space_group_name_H-M   'P 1'
#
loop_
_entity.id
_entity.type
_entity.pdbx_description
1 polymer ?
#
loop_
_entity_poly.entity_id
_entity_poly.type
_entity_poly.pdbx_seq_one_letter_code
_entity_poly.pdbx_strand_id
1 'polypeptide(L)'
;IANQPPYEALEFNQKLQEYNQSENYLIAHNILFDLGMLEKEGFVNHYTLIDTLRCAKHLLPDSPYHRLQYLRYALELYLDEGVEAEKLGVSINAHEAIGDVLVMKLLLSKLVLLAKEQFPDENPMQTLAKLTQTPVLIKTFKFGKYKGREIADIATEDRGYLKWMRTNMDLDEDIVFTLDTYLT
;
A
#
# COMPACT_ATOMS: atom_id res chain seq x y z
N ILE A 1 4.74 18.13 20.88
CA ILE A 1 6.17 18.21 21.27
C ILE A 1 6.48 19.68 21.51
N ALA A 2 6.82 20.09 22.73
CA ALA A 2 7.19 21.48 22.98
C ALA A 2 8.58 21.74 22.38
N ASN A 3 8.76 22.87 21.68
CA ASN A 3 10.01 23.36 21.06
C ASN A 3 10.43 22.77 19.69
N GLN A 4 9.53 22.14 18.93
CA GLN A 4 9.80 21.90 17.51
C GLN A 4 9.33 23.09 16.66
N PRO A 5 10.02 23.39 15.55
CA PRO A 5 9.56 24.42 14.62
C PRO A 5 8.17 24.08 14.07
N PRO A 6 7.38 25.08 13.64
CA PRO A 6 6.11 24.86 12.95
C PRO A 6 6.29 23.91 11.75
N TYR A 7 5.24 23.17 11.40
CA TYR A 7 5.26 22.18 10.31
C TYR A 7 5.78 22.78 9.00
N GLU A 8 5.40 24.01 8.69
CA GLU A 8 5.77 24.77 7.49
C GLU A 8 7.26 25.13 7.44
N ALA A 9 7.92 25.19 8.61
CA ALA A 9 9.35 25.49 8.71
C ALA A 9 10.23 24.23 8.67
N LEU A 10 9.63 23.04 8.60
CA LEU A 10 10.37 21.79 8.48
C LEU A 10 10.94 21.64 7.06
N GLU A 11 12.20 21.21 6.96
CA GLU A 11 12.84 20.87 5.68
C GLU A 11 12.04 19.83 4.90
N PHE A 12 11.42 18.88 5.61
CA PHE A 12 10.48 17.91 5.04
C PHE A 12 9.34 18.58 4.28
N ASN A 13 8.66 19.57 4.88
CA ASN A 13 7.54 20.25 4.25
C ASN A 13 8.00 21.05 3.03
N GLN A 14 9.15 21.75 3.13
CA GLN A 14 9.71 22.50 2.01
C GLN A 14 10.00 21.60 0.81
N LYS A 15 10.65 20.45 1.02
CA LYS A 15 10.89 19.45 -0.04
C LYS A 15 9.59 18.85 -0.57
N LEU A 16 8.65 18.52 0.31
CA LEU A 16 7.35 17.99 -0.09
C LEU A 16 6.59 18.99 -0.99
N GLN A 17 6.68 20.29 -0.74
CA GLN A 17 6.08 21.32 -1.60
C GLN A 17 6.89 21.53 -2.89
N GLU A 18 8.22 21.57 -2.80
CA GLU A 18 9.14 21.75 -3.94
C GLU A 18 8.91 20.72 -5.04
N TYR A 19 8.73 19.45 -4.67
CA TYR A 19 8.58 18.35 -5.64
C TYR A 19 7.12 18.03 -5.97
N ASN A 20 6.13 18.77 -5.47
CA ASN A 20 4.70 18.48 -5.59
C ASN A 20 4.15 18.70 -7.01
N GLN A 21 4.50 17.80 -7.92
CA GLN A 21 4.16 17.83 -9.35
C GLN A 21 3.79 16.42 -9.82
N SER A 22 2.93 16.31 -10.84
CA SER A 22 2.41 15.03 -11.34
C SER A 22 3.46 14.12 -11.93
N GLU A 23 4.59 14.66 -12.38
CA GLU A 23 5.71 13.91 -12.94
C GLU A 23 6.50 13.17 -11.84
N ASN A 24 6.38 13.60 -10.59
CA ASN A 24 7.01 12.97 -9.44
C ASN A 24 6.06 11.97 -8.78
N TYR A 25 6.65 10.95 -8.15
CA TYR A 25 5.92 9.93 -7.42
C TYR A 25 6.03 10.16 -5.92
N LEU A 26 4.88 10.20 -5.24
CA LEU A 26 4.81 10.07 -3.79
C LEU A 26 4.41 8.64 -3.46
N ILE A 27 5.27 7.97 -2.69
CA ILE A 27 5.22 6.53 -2.48
C ILE A 27 5.14 6.25 -0.99
N ALA A 28 4.15 5.46 -0.60
CA ALA A 28 3.99 5.02 0.78
C ALA A 28 3.40 3.60 0.82
N HIS A 29 3.25 3.07 2.03
CA HIS A 29 2.60 1.78 2.28
C HIS A 29 1.30 2.03 3.05
N ASN A 30 0.15 2.01 2.35
CA ASN A 30 -1.14 2.56 2.78
C ASN A 30 -1.21 4.11 2.69
N ILE A 31 -0.92 4.66 1.51
CA ILE A 31 -0.65 6.10 1.29
C ILE A 31 -1.78 7.05 1.69
N LEU A 32 -3.03 6.59 1.67
CA LEU A 32 -4.16 7.41 2.09
C LEU A 32 -4.08 7.80 3.57
N PHE A 33 -3.42 7.00 4.40
CA PHE A 33 -3.19 7.35 5.79
C PHE A 33 -2.24 8.55 5.91
N ASP A 34 -1.09 8.48 5.22
CA ASP A 34 -0.10 9.57 5.21
C ASP A 34 -0.68 10.85 4.60
N LEU A 35 -1.37 10.74 3.46
CA LEU A 35 -2.07 11.87 2.84
C LEU A 35 -3.10 12.49 3.78
N GLY A 36 -3.91 11.68 4.47
CA GLY A 36 -4.88 12.19 5.44
C GLY A 36 -4.24 12.87 6.66
N MET A 37 -2.97 12.58 6.98
CA MET A 37 -2.23 13.36 7.98
C MET A 37 -1.71 14.67 7.39
N LEU A 38 -1.17 14.65 6.16
CA LEU A 38 -0.66 15.84 5.48
C LEU A 38 -1.77 16.85 5.16
N GLU A 39 -2.96 16.39 4.77
CA GLU A 39 -4.14 17.22 4.50
C GLU A 39 -4.58 18.03 5.72
N LYS A 40 -4.43 17.49 6.93
CA LYS A 40 -4.72 18.22 8.18
C LYS A 40 -3.80 19.42 8.39
N GLU A 41 -2.60 19.36 7.81
CA GLU A 41 -1.61 20.45 7.79
C GLU A 41 -1.76 21.32 6.52
N GLY A 42 -2.85 21.17 5.76
CA GLY A 42 -3.16 21.99 4.58
C GLY A 42 -2.43 21.57 3.30
N PHE A 43 -1.78 20.40 3.27
CA PHE A 43 -1.15 19.90 2.05
C PHE A 43 -2.18 19.46 1.01
N VAL A 44 -1.99 19.88 -0.24
CA VAL A 44 -2.77 19.44 -1.40
C VAL A 44 -1.85 18.66 -2.33
N ASN A 45 -2.12 17.37 -2.52
CA ASN A 45 -1.27 16.49 -3.31
C ASN A 45 -1.45 16.70 -4.83
N HIS A 46 -0.33 16.88 -5.53
CA HIS A 46 -0.23 16.85 -6.99
C HIS A 46 0.69 15.74 -7.50
N TYR A 47 1.35 14.98 -6.61
CA TYR A 47 2.16 13.82 -7.00
C TYR A 47 1.32 12.71 -7.62
N THR A 48 1.93 11.96 -8.53
CA THR A 48 1.41 10.64 -8.89
C THR A 48 1.64 9.69 -7.72
N LEU A 49 0.57 9.01 -7.26
CA LEU A 49 0.61 8.18 -6.07
C LEU A 49 0.99 6.74 -6.39
N ILE A 50 1.85 6.15 -5.55
CA ILE A 50 2.05 4.70 -5.49
C ILE A 50 1.81 4.23 -4.05
N ASP A 51 0.80 3.38 -3.88
CA ASP A 51 0.57 2.65 -2.66
C ASP A 51 1.13 1.23 -2.77
N THR A 52 2.28 1.00 -2.14
CA THR A 52 2.93 -0.31 -2.16
C THR A 52 2.09 -1.41 -1.51
N LEU A 53 1.16 -1.08 -0.60
CA LEU A 53 0.21 -2.05 -0.04
C LEU A 53 -0.79 -2.51 -1.10
N ARG A 54 -1.41 -1.57 -1.83
CA ARG A 54 -2.36 -1.90 -2.91
C ARG A 54 -1.67 -2.64 -4.04
N CYS A 55 -0.50 -2.17 -4.47
CA CYS A 55 0.32 -2.85 -5.47
C CYS A 55 0.67 -4.28 -5.05
N ALA A 56 1.09 -4.50 -3.80
CA ALA A 56 1.39 -5.84 -3.32
C ALA A 56 0.15 -6.74 -3.29
N LYS A 57 -1.04 -6.23 -2.94
CA LYS A 57 -2.28 -7.02 -2.99
C LYS A 57 -2.60 -7.49 -4.42
N HIS A 58 -2.34 -6.68 -5.43
CA HIS A 58 -2.54 -7.03 -6.84
C HIS A 58 -1.48 -7.98 -7.38
N LEU A 59 -0.19 -7.70 -7.13
CA LEU A 59 0.93 -8.44 -7.71
C LEU A 59 1.26 -9.74 -6.95
N LEU A 60 0.87 -9.83 -5.67
CA LEU A 60 1.11 -10.99 -4.79
C LEU A 60 -0.23 -11.44 -4.16
N PRO A 61 -1.24 -11.81 -4.95
CA PRO A 61 -2.59 -12.04 -4.45
C PRO A 61 -2.71 -13.24 -3.51
N ASP A 62 -1.75 -14.17 -3.58
CA ASP A 62 -1.71 -15.37 -2.73
C ASP A 62 -0.91 -15.18 -1.43
N SER A 63 -0.29 -14.01 -1.24
CA SER A 63 0.35 -13.69 0.03
C SER A 63 -0.70 -13.57 1.13
N PRO A 64 -0.55 -14.28 2.28
CA PRO A 64 -1.56 -14.27 3.34
C PRO A 64 -1.70 -12.87 3.99
N TYR A 65 -0.62 -12.10 3.98
CA TYR A 65 -0.58 -10.72 4.47
C TYR A 65 0.25 -9.83 3.54
N HIS A 66 -0.09 -8.55 3.52
CA HIS A 66 0.62 -7.55 2.72
C HIS A 66 1.19 -6.42 3.56
N ARG A 67 1.24 -6.58 4.89
CA ARG A 67 1.86 -5.59 5.80
C ARG A 67 3.35 -5.51 5.49
N LEU A 68 3.92 -4.30 5.50
CA LEU A 68 5.33 -4.05 5.18
C LEU A 68 6.29 -5.01 5.89
N GLN A 69 6.18 -5.14 7.22
CA GLN A 69 7.06 -6.02 8.00
C GLN A 69 6.86 -7.50 7.68
N TYR A 70 5.66 -7.94 7.28
CA TYR A 70 5.47 -9.31 6.81
C TYR A 70 6.20 -9.53 5.47
N LEU A 71 5.99 -8.61 4.51
CA LEU A 71 6.61 -8.69 3.18
C LEU A 71 8.14 -8.56 3.25
N ARG A 72 8.66 -7.80 4.21
CA ARG A 72 10.10 -7.71 4.51
C ARG A 72 10.74 -9.09 4.68
N TYR A 73 10.12 -9.96 5.48
CA TYR A 73 10.64 -11.31 5.72
C TYR A 73 10.22 -12.29 4.62
N ALA A 74 8.96 -12.23 4.18
CA ALA A 74 8.43 -13.15 3.17
C ALA A 74 9.12 -13.03 1.80
N LEU A 75 9.60 -11.83 1.45
CA LEU A 75 10.35 -11.56 0.22
C LEU A 75 11.86 -11.41 0.47
N GLU A 76 12.33 -11.77 1.67
CA GLU A 76 13.74 -11.72 2.08
C GLU A 76 14.42 -10.35 1.91
N LEU A 77 13.65 -9.25 1.96
CA LEU A 77 14.17 -7.89 1.79
C LEU A 77 15.20 -7.52 2.85
N TYR A 78 15.07 -8.10 4.05
CA TYR A 78 16.00 -7.86 5.16
C TYR A 78 17.45 -8.26 4.86
N LEU A 79 17.68 -9.12 3.87
CA LEU A 79 19.04 -9.49 3.44
C LEU A 79 19.74 -8.34 2.72
N ASP A 80 19.00 -7.46 2.04
CA ASP A 80 19.54 -6.37 1.23
C ASP A 80 19.60 -5.03 1.97
N GLU A 81 18.99 -4.92 3.16
CA GLU A 81 18.90 -3.66 3.93
C GLU A 81 20.26 -3.06 4.27
N GLY A 82 21.21 -3.86 4.76
CA GLY A 82 22.54 -3.35 5.14
C GLY A 82 23.28 -2.75 3.94
N VAL A 83 23.22 -3.44 2.80
CA VAL A 83 23.84 -3.00 1.54
C VAL A 83 23.18 -1.72 1.03
N GLU A 84 21.85 -1.66 1.08
CA GLU A 84 21.13 -0.48 0.58
C GLU A 84 21.28 0.72 1.51
N ALA A 85 21.34 0.50 2.83
CA ALA A 85 21.62 1.54 3.82
C ALA A 85 23.01 2.16 3.62
N GLU A 86 24.02 1.32 3.40
CA GLU A 86 25.40 1.77 3.14
C GLU A 86 25.47 2.63 1.87
N LYS A 87 24.84 2.19 0.77
CA LYS A 87 24.79 2.96 -0.48
C LYS A 87 24.16 4.35 -0.32
N LEU A 88 23.15 4.45 0.54
CA LEU A 88 22.43 5.70 0.80
C LEU A 88 23.09 6.54 1.90
N GLY A 89 24.11 6.01 2.58
CA GLY A 89 24.75 6.67 3.72
C GLY A 89 23.82 6.86 4.93
N VAL A 90 22.83 5.98 5.10
CA VAL A 90 21.86 6.05 6.20
C VAL A 90 22.16 5.01 7.28
N SER A 91 22.03 5.39 8.54
CA SER A 91 22.13 4.46 9.68
C SER A 91 20.73 3.97 10.05
N ILE A 92 20.55 2.65 10.18
CA ILE A 92 19.30 2.06 10.66
C ILE A 92 19.37 1.95 12.18
N ASN A 93 18.86 2.94 12.89
CA ASN A 93 18.66 2.84 14.33
C ASN A 93 17.27 2.24 14.63
N ALA A 94 17.17 1.46 15.71
CA ALA A 94 15.87 1.00 16.18
C ALA A 94 14.97 2.20 16.54
N HIS A 95 13.69 2.13 16.14
CA HIS A 95 12.64 3.14 16.39
C HIS A 95 12.67 4.42 15.52
N GLU A 96 13.46 4.46 14.45
CA GLU A 96 13.41 5.55 13.47
C GLU A 96 12.61 5.17 12.21
N ALA A 97 11.83 6.13 11.68
CA ALA A 97 11.03 5.94 10.46
C ALA A 97 11.88 5.58 9.22
N ILE A 98 13.18 5.91 9.25
CA ILE A 98 14.10 5.63 8.14
C ILE A 98 14.23 4.14 7.83
N GLY A 99 14.12 3.28 8.85
CA GLY A 99 14.15 1.82 8.66
C GLY A 99 12.98 1.33 7.81
N ASP A 100 11.75 1.79 8.13
CA ASP A 100 10.57 1.44 7.35
C ASP A 100 10.64 2.01 5.92
N VAL A 101 11.17 3.23 5.74
CA VAL A 101 11.38 3.83 4.41
C VAL A 101 12.36 3.00 3.57
N LEU A 102 13.45 2.51 4.16
CA LEU A 102 14.40 1.65 3.47
C LEU A 102 13.76 0.32 3.04
N VAL A 103 13.03 -0.33 3.94
CA VAL A 103 12.29 -1.57 3.63
C VAL A 103 11.27 -1.33 2.52
N MET A 104 10.57 -0.19 2.56
CA MET A 104 9.60 0.19 1.53
C MET A 104 10.27 0.43 0.17
N LYS A 105 11.47 1.01 0.13
CA LYS A 105 12.26 1.17 -1.11
C LYS A 105 12.65 -0.18 -1.71
N LEU A 106 13.07 -1.14 -0.88
CA LEU A 106 13.37 -2.50 -1.31
C LEU A 106 12.10 -3.21 -1.81
N LEU A 107 10.98 -3.05 -1.10
CA LEU A 107 9.68 -3.57 -1.52
C LEU A 107 9.27 -2.99 -2.87
N LEU A 108 9.36 -1.67 -3.05
CA LEU A 108 9.08 -1.00 -4.33
C LEU A 108 9.93 -1.61 -5.45
N SER A 109 11.21 -1.86 -5.20
CA SER A 109 12.11 -2.47 -6.18
C SER A 109 11.65 -3.88 -6.58
N LYS A 110 11.20 -4.71 -5.63
CA LYS A 110 10.59 -6.01 -5.94
C LYS A 110 9.26 -5.86 -6.70
N LEU A 111 8.39 -4.94 -6.31
CA LEU A 111 7.12 -4.69 -6.99
C LEU A 111 7.32 -4.22 -8.43
N VAL A 112 8.34 -3.40 -8.71
CA VAL A 112 8.72 -2.99 -10.07
C VAL A 112 9.14 -4.20 -10.90
N LEU A 113 9.91 -5.14 -10.33
CA LEU A 113 10.29 -6.37 -11.04
C LEU A 113 9.07 -7.24 -11.36
N LEU A 114 8.18 -7.43 -10.37
CA LEU A 114 6.94 -8.18 -10.57
C LEU A 114 6.01 -7.53 -11.60
N ALA A 115 5.91 -6.19 -11.58
CA ALA A 115 5.14 -5.46 -12.58
C ALA A 115 5.70 -5.66 -13.99
N LYS A 116 7.04 -5.62 -14.16
CA LYS A 116 7.68 -5.92 -15.46
C LYS A 116 7.43 -7.36 -15.93
N GLU A 117 7.39 -8.32 -15.01
CA GLU A 117 7.15 -9.72 -15.33
C GLU A 117 5.69 -9.96 -15.75
N GLN A 118 4.74 -9.41 -15.00
CA GLN A 118 3.31 -9.62 -15.24
C GLN A 118 2.73 -8.71 -16.34
N PHE A 119 3.35 -7.55 -16.58
CA PHE A 119 2.93 -6.54 -17.57
C PHE A 119 4.14 -6.10 -18.43
N PRO A 120 4.71 -6.98 -19.26
CA PRO A 120 5.97 -6.74 -19.97
C PRO A 120 5.93 -5.60 -20.99
N ASP A 121 4.73 -5.28 -21.50
CA ASP A 121 4.53 -4.23 -22.50
C ASP A 121 4.19 -2.86 -21.88
N GLU A 122 4.07 -2.77 -20.55
CA GLU A 122 3.74 -1.53 -19.83
C GLU A 122 4.97 -0.95 -19.09
N ASN A 123 4.98 0.38 -18.90
CA ASN A 123 5.94 0.97 -18.00
C ASN A 123 5.61 0.59 -16.54
N PRO A 124 6.53 -0.03 -15.79
CA PRO A 124 6.21 -0.60 -14.48
C PRO A 124 5.80 0.45 -13.45
N MET A 125 6.36 1.67 -13.49
CA MET A 125 5.97 2.73 -12.55
C MET A 125 4.55 3.22 -12.83
N GLN A 126 4.17 3.34 -14.11
CA GLN A 126 2.81 3.67 -14.51
C GLN A 126 1.84 2.53 -14.16
N THR A 127 2.24 1.27 -14.33
CA THR A 127 1.45 0.11 -13.90
C THR A 127 1.22 0.15 -12.39
N LEU A 128 2.25 0.42 -11.57
CA LEU A 128 2.09 0.55 -10.11
C LEU A 128 1.16 1.72 -9.73
N ALA A 129 1.25 2.86 -10.40
CA ALA A 129 0.33 3.99 -10.19
C ALA A 129 -1.12 3.63 -10.56
N LYS A 130 -1.32 2.87 -11.65
CA LYS A 130 -2.64 2.34 -12.06
C LYS A 130 -3.18 1.32 -11.05
N LEU A 131 -2.35 0.39 -10.58
CA LEU A 131 -2.74 -0.60 -9.56
C LEU A 131 -3.12 0.07 -8.24
N THR A 132 -2.45 1.17 -7.89
CA THR A 132 -2.80 1.99 -6.73
C THR A 132 -4.25 2.49 -6.80
N GLN A 133 -4.74 2.86 -7.97
CA GLN A 133 -6.12 3.35 -8.17
C GLN A 133 -7.13 2.24 -8.43
N THR A 134 -6.68 1.01 -8.70
CA THR A 134 -7.57 -0.13 -9.00
C THR A 134 -8.08 -0.75 -7.69
N PRO A 135 -9.41 -0.89 -7.49
CA PRO A 135 -10.00 -1.64 -6.36
C PRO A 135 -9.41 -3.05 -6.23
N VAL A 136 -9.16 -3.51 -5.00
CA VAL A 136 -8.60 -4.85 -4.80
C VAL A 136 -9.70 -5.88 -4.60
N LEU A 137 -9.65 -6.97 -5.36
CA LEU A 137 -10.48 -8.13 -5.11
C LEU A 137 -9.93 -8.95 -3.93
N ILE A 138 -10.68 -9.03 -2.84
CA ILE A 138 -10.30 -9.78 -1.66
C ILE A 138 -10.62 -11.26 -1.85
N LYS A 139 -9.61 -12.13 -1.80
CA LYS A 139 -9.81 -13.57 -1.98
C LYS A 139 -10.44 -14.25 -0.77
N THR A 140 -9.98 -13.93 0.43
CA THR A 140 -10.30 -14.69 1.66
C THR A 140 -10.87 -13.78 2.75
N PHE A 141 -11.90 -14.24 3.45
CA PHE A 141 -12.42 -13.52 4.61
C PHE A 141 -11.40 -13.47 5.76
N LYS A 142 -11.16 -12.28 6.29
CA LYS A 142 -10.29 -12.07 7.46
C LYS A 142 -11.06 -12.00 8.78
N PHE A 143 -12.39 -11.99 8.73
CA PHE A 143 -13.31 -11.84 9.87
C PHE A 143 -14.65 -12.54 9.63
N GLY A 144 -15.52 -12.52 10.63
CA GLY A 144 -16.90 -13.02 10.52
C GLY A 144 -17.04 -14.54 10.51
N LYS A 145 -18.25 -15.01 10.17
CA LYS A 145 -18.67 -16.43 10.19
C LYS A 145 -17.74 -17.34 9.37
N TYR A 146 -17.24 -16.82 8.24
CA TYR A 146 -16.45 -17.57 7.26
C TYR A 146 -14.96 -17.18 7.24
N LYS A 147 -14.43 -16.67 8.35
CA LYS A 147 -13.02 -16.32 8.47
C LYS A 147 -12.11 -17.46 7.99
N GLY A 148 -11.17 -17.13 7.11
CA GLY A 148 -10.21 -18.07 6.50
C GLY A 148 -10.72 -18.77 5.24
N ARG A 149 -11.98 -18.57 4.83
CA ARG A 149 -12.54 -19.15 3.60
C ARG A 149 -12.53 -18.19 2.43
N GLU A 150 -12.46 -18.73 1.22
CA GLU A 150 -12.53 -17.95 0.00
C GLU A 150 -13.92 -17.36 -0.22
N ILE A 151 -13.96 -16.08 -0.61
CA ILE A 151 -15.22 -15.35 -0.82
C ILE A 151 -15.97 -15.93 -2.03
N ALA A 152 -15.26 -16.43 -3.04
CA ALA A 152 -15.84 -17.13 -4.18
C ALA A 152 -16.65 -18.37 -3.76
N ASP A 153 -16.11 -19.19 -2.86
CA ASP A 153 -16.83 -20.36 -2.33
C ASP A 153 -18.09 -19.91 -1.58
N ILE A 154 -17.98 -18.90 -0.72
CA ILE A 154 -19.13 -18.38 0.03
C ILE A 154 -20.18 -17.77 -0.91
N ALA A 155 -19.78 -17.17 -2.03
CA ALA A 155 -20.73 -16.65 -3.02
C ALA A 155 -21.59 -17.74 -3.65
N THR A 156 -21.10 -18.98 -3.72
CA THR A 156 -21.85 -20.15 -4.19
C THR A 156 -22.63 -20.85 -3.07
N GLU A 157 -22.06 -20.96 -1.87
CA GLU A 157 -22.66 -21.68 -0.74
C GLU A 157 -23.68 -20.87 0.07
N ASP A 158 -23.40 -19.59 0.33
CA ASP A 158 -24.19 -18.70 1.19
C ASP A 158 -24.17 -17.26 0.65
N ARG A 159 -24.71 -17.09 -0.57
CA ARG A 159 -24.88 -15.76 -1.19
C ARG A 159 -25.75 -14.82 -0.32
N GLY A 160 -26.62 -15.38 0.52
CA GLY A 160 -27.45 -14.62 1.47
C GLY A 160 -26.61 -13.89 2.51
N TYR A 161 -25.59 -14.55 3.06
CA TYR A 161 -24.64 -13.93 3.97
C TYR A 161 -23.88 -12.76 3.32
N LEU A 162 -23.45 -12.89 2.06
CA LEU A 162 -22.80 -11.79 1.34
C LEU A 162 -23.71 -10.57 1.19
N LYS A 163 -24.98 -10.78 0.80
CA LYS A 163 -25.99 -9.70 0.72
C LYS A 163 -26.25 -9.04 2.08
N TRP A 164 -26.35 -9.85 3.14
CA TRP A 164 -26.53 -9.35 4.49
C TRP A 164 -25.35 -8.46 4.91
N MET A 165 -24.11 -8.92 4.73
CA MET A 165 -22.94 -8.11 5.07
C MET A 165 -22.92 -6.80 4.27
N ARG A 166 -23.16 -6.87 2.96
CA ARG A 166 -23.16 -5.71 2.07
C ARG A 166 -24.14 -4.61 2.49
N THR A 167 -25.24 -5.00 3.12
CA THR A 167 -26.33 -4.09 3.54
C THR A 167 -26.21 -3.64 4.98
N ASN A 168 -25.68 -4.49 5.88
CA ASN A 168 -25.77 -4.29 7.33
C ASN A 168 -24.43 -3.96 7.99
N MET A 169 -23.30 -4.09 7.29
CA MET A 169 -21.98 -3.81 7.84
C MET A 169 -21.38 -2.55 7.22
N ASP A 170 -20.66 -1.79 8.03
CA ASP A 170 -19.72 -0.77 7.56
C ASP A 170 -18.44 -1.50 7.11
N LEU A 171 -18.20 -1.51 5.80
CA LEU A 171 -17.19 -2.31 5.14
C LEU A 171 -16.22 -1.39 4.40
N ASP A 172 -14.94 -1.77 4.39
CA ASP A 172 -13.97 -1.07 3.58
C ASP A 172 -14.28 -1.22 2.07
N GLU A 173 -13.80 -0.26 1.29
CA GLU A 173 -14.09 -0.15 -0.15
C GLU A 173 -13.70 -1.42 -0.93
N ASP A 174 -12.56 -2.03 -0.61
CA ASP A 174 -12.10 -3.24 -1.31
C ASP A 174 -13.05 -4.42 -1.01
N ILE A 175 -13.55 -4.56 0.23
CA ILE A 175 -14.57 -5.56 0.57
C ILE A 175 -15.89 -5.26 -0.14
N VAL A 176 -16.35 -4.00 -0.15
CA VAL A 176 -17.57 -3.61 -0.87
C VAL A 176 -17.49 -3.97 -2.35
N PHE A 177 -16.40 -3.57 -3.01
CA PHE A 177 -16.12 -3.89 -4.41
C PHE A 177 -16.12 -5.41 -4.65
N THR A 178 -15.50 -6.17 -3.74
CA THR A 178 -15.45 -7.63 -3.82
C THR A 178 -16.84 -8.25 -3.72
N LEU A 179 -17.64 -7.83 -2.75
CA LEU A 179 -19.01 -8.33 -2.59
C LEU A 179 -19.86 -7.98 -3.81
N ASP A 180 -19.80 -6.75 -4.31
CA ASP A 180 -20.57 -6.31 -5.48
C ASP A 180 -20.18 -7.11 -6.73
N THR A 181 -18.90 -7.43 -6.90
CA THR A 181 -18.39 -8.28 -8.00
C THR A 181 -19.04 -9.67 -7.96
N TYR A 182 -19.11 -10.30 -6.79
CA TYR A 182 -19.73 -11.63 -6.67
C TYR A 182 -21.26 -11.59 -6.61
N LEU A 183 -21.87 -10.47 -6.19
CA LEU A 183 -23.32 -10.31 -6.03
C LEU A 183 -24.04 -9.83 -7.29
N THR A 184 -23.30 -9.47 -8.33
CA THR A 184 -23.81 -9.32 -9.70
C THR A 184 -24.27 -10.67 -10.24
#